data_AF-A0A1X9M5Q6-F1
#
_entry.id   AF-A0A1X9M5Q6-F1
#
_cell.length_a   1.000
_cell.length_b   1.000
_cell.length_c   1.000
_cell.angle_alpha   90.00
_cell.angle_beta   90.00
_cell.angle_gamma   90.00
#
_symmetry.space_group_name_H-M   'P 1'
#
loop_
_entity.id
_entity.type
_entity.pdbx_description
1 polymer ?
#
loop_
_entity_poly.entity_id
_entity_poly.type
_entity_poly.pdbx_seq_one_letter_code
_entity_poly.pdbx_strand_id
1 'polypeptide(L)' 'MDYLMFCDYCGMPKTIPGHIMREYFWIASHVYCSSCNKPNKIPQELQYIAMQMRGN' A
#
# COMPACT_ATOMS: atom_id res chain seq x y z
N MET A 1 -5.22 8.95 8.71
CA MET A 1 -4.46 7.87 9.37
C MET A 1 -3.49 7.31 8.35
N ASP A 2 -2.31 6.93 8.79
CA ASP A 2 -1.31 6.30 7.93
C ASP A 2 -1.35 4.78 8.11
N TYR A 3 -0.99 4.06 7.05
CA TYR A 3 -0.96 2.60 7.02
C TYR A 3 0.49 2.11 7.01
N LEU A 4 0.73 0.92 7.55
CA LEU A 4 2.06 0.30 7.56
C LEU A 4 2.01 -0.98 6.74
N MET A 5 2.93 -1.13 5.80
CA MET A 5 3.07 -2.32 4.96
C MET A 5 4.50 -2.84 5.05
N PHE A 6 4.67 -4.14 5.27
CA PHE A 6 5.99 -4.77 5.27
C PHE A 6 6.32 -5.33 3.89
N CYS A 7 7.59 -5.26 3.49
CA CYS A 7 8.05 -5.88 2.25
C CYS A 7 8.12 -7.41 2.39
N ASP A 8 7.46 -8.13 1.50
CA ASP A 8 7.46 -9.61 1.48
C ASP A 8 8.85 -10.22 1.22
N TYR A 9 9.79 -9.42 0.68
CA TYR A 9 11.12 -9.88 0.29
C TYR A 9 12.20 -9.58 1.33
N CYS A 10 12.17 -8.42 1.98
CA CYS A 10 13.23 -7.98 2.89
C CYS A 10 12.72 -7.63 4.30
N GLY A 11 11.42 -7.74 4.56
CA GLY A 11 10.83 -7.44 5.86
C GLY A 11 10.83 -5.96 6.25
N MET A 12 11.35 -5.06 5.40
CA MET A 12 11.42 -3.65 5.74
C MET A 12 10.04 -3.00 5.73
N PRO A 13 9.69 -2.21 6.76
CA PRO A 13 8.42 -1.50 6.82
C PRO A 13 8.40 -0.33 5.83
N LYS A 14 7.23 -0.04 5.28
CA LYS A 14 6.92 1.12 4.47
C LYS A 14 5.64 1.77 4.99
N THR A 15 5.76 3.01 5.45
CA THR A 15 4.59 3.84 5.76
C THR A 15 3.92 4.26 4.48
N ILE A 16 2.61 4.06 4.41
CA ILE A 16 1.74 4.48 3.31
C ILE A 16 0.91 5.66 3.84
N PRO A 17 1.18 6.89 3.37
CA PRO A 17 0.40 8.05 3.76
C PRO A 17 -1.07 7.86 3.41
N GLY A 18 -1.98 8.36 4.26
CA GLY A 18 -3.42 8.21 4.04
C GLY A 18 -3.92 8.72 2.67
N HIS A 19 -3.30 9.78 2.13
CA HIS A 19 -3.64 10.27 0.78
C HIS A 19 -3.16 9.30 -0.31
N ILE A 20 -2.01 8.64 -0.16
CA ILE A 20 -1.55 7.63 -1.12
C ILE A 20 -2.49 6.41 -1.12
N MET A 21 -2.92 6.00 0.07
CA MET A 21 -3.91 4.94 0.24
C MET A 21 -5.20 5.27 -0.52
N ARG A 22 -5.79 6.45 -0.27
CA ARG A 22 -7.06 6.86 -0.88
C ARG A 22 -6.97 7.00 -2.41
N GLU A 23 -5.92 7.65 -2.92
CA GLU A 23 -5.85 8.03 -4.33
C GLU A 23 -5.31 6.90 -5.23
N TYR A 24 -4.42 6.04 -4.73
CA TYR A 24 -3.67 5.10 -5.58
C TYR A 24 -3.93 3.62 -5.27
N PHE A 25 -4.14 3.23 -4.01
CA PHE A 25 -4.18 1.80 -3.66
C PHE A 25 -5.42 1.07 -4.18
N TRP A 26 -6.47 1.78 -4.61
CA TRP A 26 -7.65 1.16 -5.23
C TRP A 26 -7.40 0.67 -6.68
N ILE A 27 -6.37 1.20 -7.37
CA ILE A 27 -5.96 0.77 -8.73
C ILE A 27 -4.62 0.06 -8.77
N ALA A 28 -3.71 0.41 -7.85
CA ALA A 28 -2.38 -0.15 -7.85
C ALA A 28 -2.41 -1.62 -7.44
N SER A 29 -1.73 -2.46 -8.21
CA SER A 29 -1.54 -3.88 -7.88
C SER A 29 -0.30 -4.13 -7.01
N HIS A 30 0.71 -3.25 -7.13
CA HIS A 30 1.99 -3.39 -6.44
C HIS A 30 2.54 -2.02 -6.02
N VAL A 31 3.36 -2.01 -4.98
CA VAL A 31 4.18 -0.88 -4.55
C VAL A 31 5.63 -1.31 -4.40
N TYR A 32 6.56 -0.50 -4.89
CA TYR A 32 7.99 -0.84 -4.78
C TYR A 32 8.51 -0.60 -3.35
N CYS A 33 9.27 -1.58 -2.84
CA CYS A 33 10.02 -1.42 -1.61
C CYS A 33 11.21 -0.46 -1.85
N SER A 34 11.36 0.56 -1.00
CA SER A 34 12.45 1.53 -1.08
C SER A 34 13.81 0.97 -0.66
N SER A 35 13.83 -0.17 0.04
CA SER A 35 15.08 -0.78 0.53
C SER A 35 15.66 -1.80 -0.46
N CYS A 36 14.82 -2.66 -1.06
CA CYS A 36 15.30 -3.74 -1.95
C CYS A 36 14.82 -3.61 -3.40
N ASN A 37 14.05 -2.57 -3.74
CA ASN A 37 13.50 -2.30 -5.08
C ASN A 37 12.68 -3.45 -5.69
N LYS A 38 12.20 -4.39 -4.87
CA LYS A 38 11.28 -5.44 -5.31
C LYS A 38 9.82 -4.94 -5.32
N PRO A 39 9.00 -5.38 -6.29
CA PRO A 39 7.58 -5.06 -6.32
C PRO A 39 6.84 -5.84 -5.23
N ASN A 40 6.28 -5.13 -4.25
CA ASN A 40 5.51 -5.70 -3.15
C ASN A 40 4.02 -5.71 -3.52
N LYS A 41 3.36 -6.86 -3.45
CA LYS A 41 1.94 -6.96 -3.81
C LYS A 41 1.10 -6.20 -2.78
N ILE A 42 0.18 -5.37 -3.24
CA ILE A 42 -0.76 -4.70 -2.34
C ILE A 42 -1.78 -5.74 -1.85
N PRO A 43 -1.92 -5.97 -0.53
CA PRO A 43 -2.93 -6.87 0.01
C PRO A 43 -4.35 -6.44 -0.38
N GLN A 44 -5.24 -7.40 -0.61
CA GLN A 44 -6.61 -7.13 -1.03
C GLN A 44 -7.37 -6.31 0.02
N GLU A 45 -7.06 -6.51 1.30
CA GLU A 45 -7.61 -5.77 2.43
C GLU A 45 -7.29 -4.27 2.30
N LEU A 46 -6.05 -3.94 1.92
CA LEU A 46 -5.67 -2.54 1.72
C LEU A 46 -6.35 -1.95 0.48
N GLN A 47 -6.53 -2.74 -0.58
CA GLN A 47 -7.29 -2.27 -1.75
C GLN A 47 -8.76 -2.00 -1.40
N TYR A 48 -9.38 -2.87 -0.60
CA TYR A 48 -10.76 -2.70 -0.14
C TYR A 48 -10.92 -1.44 0.74
N ILE A 49 -10.00 -1.23 1.68
CA ILE A 49 -9.97 -0.01 2.51
C ILE A 49 -9.81 1.23 1.62
N ALA A 50 -8.93 1.19 0.62
CA ALA A 50 -8.74 2.31 -0.31
C ALA A 50 -10.03 2.61 -1.11
N MET A 51 -10.76 1.59 -1.55
CA MET A 51 -12.07 1.77 -2.21
C MET A 51 -13.10 2.42 -1.28
N GLN A 52 -13.18 2.00 -0.02
CA GLN A 52 -14.08 2.60 0.98
C GLN A 52 -13.73 4.07 1.26
N MET A 53 -12.43 4.40 1.34
CA MET A 53 -11.96 5.77 1.57
C MET A 53 -12.27 6.72 0.42
N ARG A 54 -12.45 6.22 -0.81
CA ARG A 54 -12.78 7.02 -1.99
C ARG A 54 -14.28 7.25 -2.16
N GLY A 55 -15.10 6.33 -1.67
CA GLY A 55 -16.57 6.41 -1.74
C GLY A 55 -17.20 7.34 -0.68
N ASN A 56 -16.42 7.80 0.29
CA ASN A 56 -16.78 8.82 1.29
C ASN A 56 -16.14 10.17 0.95
#